data_AF-A0AAP2E589-F1
#
_entry.id   AF-A0AAP2E589-F1
#
_cell.length_a   1.000
_cell.length_b   1.000
_cell.length_c   1.000
_cell.angle_alpha   90.00
_cell.angle_beta   90.00
_cell.angle_gamma   90.00
#
_symmetry.space_group_name_H-M   'P 1'
#
loop_
_entity.id
_entity.type
_entity.pdbx_description
1 polymer ?
#
loop_
_entity_poly.entity_id
_entity_poly.type
_entity_poly.pdbx_seq_one_letter_code
_entity_poly.pdbx_strand_id
1 'polypeptide(L)'
;MGLNYEMEEKRGPVFPKRITSAKDLDSIHIAEAGELQYVLDALTLTKKELNGRVPLIGFAGAPWTIFSYMIEGKGSKTFSEAKKMLYTEP
;
A
#
# COMPACT_ATOMS: atom_id res chain seq x y z
N MET A 1 -4.02 -2.69 7.60
CA MET A 1 -4.50 -1.29 7.46
C MET A 1 -5.98 -1.14 7.12
N GLY A 2 -6.67 -2.18 6.60
CA GLY A 2 -8.14 -2.15 6.50
C GLY A 2 -8.74 -1.42 5.29
N LEU A 3 -7.91 -0.94 4.35
CA LEU A 3 -8.38 -0.27 3.13
C LEU A 3 -8.33 -1.23 1.93
N ASN A 4 -9.51 -1.65 1.45
CA ASN A 4 -9.63 -2.60 0.35
C ASN A 4 -9.30 -1.95 -1.01
N TYR A 5 -8.64 -2.71 -1.87
CA TYR A 5 -8.42 -2.35 -3.26
C TYR A 5 -8.71 -3.54 -4.18
N GLU A 6 -8.96 -3.23 -5.44
CA GLU A 6 -9.22 -4.18 -6.51
C GLU A 6 -8.15 -4.01 -7.59
N MET A 7 -7.79 -5.12 -8.25
CA MET A 7 -6.92 -5.06 -9.42
C MET A 7 -7.78 -5.03 -10.68
N GLU A 8 -7.84 -3.86 -11.33
CA GLU A 8 -8.51 -3.70 -12.61
C GLU A 8 -7.52 -3.96 -13.77
N GLU A 9 -7.95 -4.78 -14.74
CA GLU A 9 -7.14 -5.11 -15.92
C GLU A 9 -6.74 -3.82 -16.67
N LYS A 10 -5.46 -3.71 -17.05
CA LYS A 10 -4.88 -2.56 -17.77
C LYS A 10 -4.92 -1.21 -17.04
N ARG A 11 -5.44 -1.16 -15.80
CA ARG A 11 -5.50 0.07 -14.99
C ARG A 11 -4.67 -0.02 -13.71
N GLY A 12 -4.52 -1.21 -13.15
CA GLY A 12 -3.76 -1.43 -11.91
C GLY A 12 -4.65 -1.41 -10.67
N PRO A 13 -4.07 -1.11 -9.48
CA PRO A 13 -4.82 -1.09 -8.24
C PRO A 13 -5.78 0.10 -8.19
N VAL A 14 -7.02 -0.17 -7.81
CA VAL A 14 -8.08 0.81 -7.63
C VAL A 14 -8.69 0.63 -6.25
N PHE A 15 -8.81 1.72 -5.49
CA PHE A 15 -9.47 1.73 -4.19
C PHE A 15 -10.93 2.19 -4.37
N PRO A 16 -11.92 1.31 -4.14
CA PRO A 16 -13.34 1.69 -4.25
C PRO A 16 -13.72 2.77 -3.24
N LYS A 17 -13.11 2.74 -2.04
CA LYS A 17 -13.20 3.78 -1.01
C LYS A 17 -11.84 4.43 -0.82
N ARG A 18 -11.82 5.77 -0.87
CA ARG A 18 -10.60 6.59 -0.74
C ARG A 18 -10.60 7.32 0.59
N ILE A 19 -9.42 7.73 1.04
CA ILE A 19 -9.26 8.66 2.15
C ILE A 19 -9.38 10.08 1.58
N THR A 20 -10.36 10.86 2.05
CA THR A 20 -10.65 12.21 1.53
C THR A 20 -10.70 13.29 2.61
N SER A 21 -10.63 12.89 3.87
CA SER A 21 -10.63 13.78 5.03
C SER A 21 -9.91 13.12 6.21
N ALA A 22 -9.51 13.92 7.21
CA ALA A 22 -8.97 13.39 8.47
C ALA A 22 -9.87 12.35 9.14
N LYS A 23 -11.20 12.49 9.04
CA LYS A 23 -12.15 11.52 9.61
C LYS A 23 -12.06 10.14 8.97
N ASP A 24 -11.66 10.05 7.71
CA ASP A 24 -11.49 8.76 7.05
C ASP A 24 -10.32 7.96 7.65
N LEU A 25 -9.38 8.62 8.36
CA LEU A 25 -8.28 7.96 9.06
C LEU A 25 -8.76 7.09 10.22
N ASP A 26 -9.93 7.38 10.80
CA ASP A 26 -10.54 6.54 11.84
C ASP A 26 -10.91 5.14 11.30
N SER A 27 -10.97 4.98 9.97
CA SER A 27 -11.28 3.71 9.31
C SER A 27 -10.05 2.87 8.95
N ILE A 28 -8.84 3.36 9.21
CA ILE A 28 -7.60 2.63 9.00
C ILE A 28 -6.87 2.38 10.32
N HIS A 29 -5.98 1.39 10.31
CA HIS A 29 -5.20 1.00 11.48
C HIS A 29 -3.75 0.66 11.11
N ILE A 30 -2.86 0.70 12.11
CA ILE A 30 -1.48 0.23 11.95
C ILE A 30 -1.53 -1.27 11.65
N ALA A 31 -0.93 -1.69 10.54
CA ALA A 31 -0.92 -3.10 10.17
C ALA A 31 -0.07 -3.91 11.16
N GLU A 32 -0.66 -4.97 11.70
CA GLU A 32 0.05 -5.94 12.51
C GLU A 32 0.75 -6.99 11.61
N ALA A 33 1.86 -7.56 12.06
CA ALA A 33 2.63 -8.53 11.26
C ALA A 33 1.76 -9.73 10.81
N GLY A 34 0.79 -10.14 11.63
CA GLY A 34 -0.14 -11.23 11.32
C GLY A 34 -1.04 -10.96 10.10
N GLU A 35 -1.38 -9.70 9.80
CA GLU A 35 -2.14 -9.35 8.58
C GLU A 35 -1.35 -9.63 7.30
N LEU A 36 -0.02 -9.70 7.41
CA LEU A 36 0.90 -9.95 6.30
C LEU A 36 1.59 -11.31 6.43
N GLN A 37 1.04 -12.24 7.21
CA GLN A 37 1.66 -13.56 7.44
C GLN A 37 1.95 -14.29 6.13
N TYR A 38 1.06 -14.18 5.13
CA TYR A 38 1.27 -14.75 3.80
C TYR A 38 2.54 -14.23 3.10
N VAL A 39 2.93 -12.98 3.34
CA VAL A 39 4.19 -12.40 2.82
C VAL A 39 5.38 -12.99 3.56
N LEU A 40 5.30 -13.10 4.89
CA LEU A 40 6.37 -13.64 5.72
C LEU A 40 6.63 -15.13 5.43
N ASP A 41 5.56 -15.90 5.21
CA ASP A 41 5.62 -17.31 4.81
C ASP A 41 6.25 -17.45 3.43
N ALA A 42 5.85 -16.62 2.46
CA ALA A 42 6.42 -16.62 1.11
C ALA A 42 7.91 -16.26 1.10
N LEU A 43 8.33 -15.28 1.91
CA LEU A 43 9.74 -14.93 2.09
C LEU A 43 10.55 -16.09 2.69
N THR A 44 10.00 -16.74 3.71
CA THR A 44 10.63 -17.89 4.38
C THR A 44 10.81 -19.06 3.42
N LEU A 45 9.76 -19.42 2.69
CA LEU A 45 9.79 -20.48 1.69
C LEU A 45 10.78 -20.15 0.57
N THR A 46 10.71 -18.95 0.01
CA THR A 46 11.60 -18.52 -1.09
C THR A 46 13.06 -18.56 -0.65
N LYS A 47 13.38 -18.08 0.56
CA LYS A 47 14.75 -18.12 1.10
C LYS A 47 15.26 -19.56 1.24
N LYS A 48 14.40 -20.48 1.70
CA LYS A 48 14.73 -21.91 1.80
C LYS A 48 15.03 -22.51 0.42
N GLU A 49 14.14 -22.31 -0.55
CA GLU A 49 14.28 -22.88 -1.90
C GLU A 49 15.45 -22.28 -2.69
N LEU A 50 15.83 -21.03 -2.41
CA LEU A 50 17.03 -20.43 -2.98
C LEU A 50 18.32 -21.10 -2.49
N ASN A 51 18.31 -21.78 -1.34
CA ASN A 51 19.44 -22.52 -0.77
C ASN A 51 20.79 -21.78 -0.85
N GLY A 52 20.80 -20.50 -0.49
CA GLY A 52 22.02 -19.68 -0.49
C GLY A 52 22.60 -19.33 -1.87
N ARG A 53 21.93 -19.70 -2.96
CA ARG A 53 22.39 -19.44 -4.34
C ARG A 53 22.57 -17.95 -4.63
N VAL A 54 21.66 -17.12 -4.13
CA VAL A 54 21.67 -15.65 -4.24
C VAL A 54 20.95 -15.01 -3.04
N PRO A 55 21.20 -13.72 -2.73
CA PRO A 55 20.43 -12.98 -1.72
C PRO A 55 18.95 -12.83 -2.10
N LEU A 56 18.07 -12.79 -1.09
CA LEU A 56 16.66 -12.46 -1.24
C LEU A 56 16.41 -11.03 -0.78
N ILE A 57 15.75 -10.23 -1.62
CA ILE A 57 15.43 -8.82 -1.35
C ILE A 57 13.95 -8.72 -0.95
N GLY A 58 13.68 -8.19 0.24
CA GLY A 58 12.34 -7.71 0.62
C GLY A 58 12.14 -6.25 0.18
N PHE A 59 10.89 -5.83 0.02
CA PHE A 59 10.57 -4.46 -0.36
C PHE A 59 9.22 -4.01 0.20
N ALA A 60 9.04 -2.70 0.33
CA ALA A 60 7.77 -2.07 0.66
C ALA A 60 7.71 -0.69 -0.02
N GLY A 61 6.49 -0.17 -0.21
CA GLY A 61 6.30 1.20 -0.68
C GLY A 61 6.69 2.22 0.40
N ALA A 62 7.29 3.34 -0.02
CA ALA A 62 7.51 4.46 0.89
C ALA A 62 6.18 5.04 1.40
N PRO A 63 6.12 5.63 2.61
CA PRO A 63 4.88 6.16 3.17
C PRO A 63 4.13 7.14 2.25
N TRP A 64 4.85 8.08 1.63
CA TRP A 64 4.26 9.02 0.66
C TRP A 64 3.60 8.32 -0.53
N THR A 65 4.23 7.28 -1.07
CA THR A 65 3.70 6.56 -2.22
C THR A 65 2.42 5.82 -1.82
N ILE A 66 2.41 5.15 -0.66
CA ILE A 66 1.22 4.47 -0.14
C ILE A 66 0.10 5.47 0.10
N PHE A 67 0.40 6.57 0.81
CA PHE A 67 -0.53 7.69 1.03
C PHE A 67 -1.15 8.17 -0.29
N SER A 68 -0.32 8.43 -1.31
CA SER A 68 -0.80 8.92 -2.59
C SER A 68 -1.82 7.97 -3.24
N TYR A 69 -1.61 6.66 -3.18
CA TYR A 69 -2.59 5.69 -3.68
C TYR A 69 -3.89 5.68 -2.85
N MET A 70 -3.80 5.82 -1.53
CA MET A 70 -4.98 5.85 -0.64
C MET A 70 -5.86 7.09 -0.88
N ILE A 71 -5.25 8.25 -1.19
CA ILE A 71 -5.96 9.50 -1.47
C ILE A 71 -6.49 9.54 -2.91
N GLU A 72 -5.62 9.27 -3.90
CA GLU A 72 -6.00 9.32 -5.30
C GLU A 72 -6.97 8.20 -5.67
N GLY A 73 -6.82 7.06 -5.00
CA GLY A 73 -7.56 5.81 -5.21
C GLY A 73 -7.10 4.99 -6.41
N LYS A 74 -6.03 5.43 -7.09
CA LYS A 74 -5.39 4.77 -8.23
C LYS A 74 -4.07 5.48 -8.55
N GLY A 75 -3.35 4.98 -9.56
CA GLY A 75 -2.23 5.73 -10.12
C GLY A 75 -2.65 7.11 -10.65
N SER A 76 -1.84 8.13 -10.37
CA SER A 76 -2.09 9.52 -10.76
C SER A 76 -0.85 10.11 -11.44
N LYS A 77 -1.04 10.95 -12.45
CA LYS A 77 0.07 11.64 -13.14
C LYS A 77 0.52 12.89 -12.39
N THR A 78 -0.36 13.46 -11.57
CA THR A 78 -0.15 14.76 -10.92
C THR A 78 -0.17 14.68 -9.40
N PHE A 79 -0.79 13.63 -8.85
CA PHE A 79 -1.00 13.46 -7.40
C PHE A 79 -1.71 14.69 -6.79
N SER A 80 -2.66 15.26 -7.54
CA SER A 80 -3.30 16.53 -7.19
C SER A 80 -4.06 16.47 -5.87
N GLU A 81 -4.79 15.37 -5.60
CA GLU A 81 -5.58 15.23 -4.39
C GLU A 81 -4.68 14.95 -3.18
N ALA A 82 -3.68 14.06 -3.36
CA ALA A 82 -2.69 13.79 -2.32
C ALA A 82 -1.92 15.06 -1.91
N LYS A 83 -1.48 15.85 -2.89
CA LYS A 83 -0.81 17.14 -2.63
C LYS A 83 -1.74 18.17 -2.03
N LYS A 84 -2.98 18.27 -2.51
CA LYS A 84 -3.99 19.18 -1.95
C LYS A 84 -4.17 18.92 -0.46
N MET A 85 -4.37 17.65 -0.07
CA MET A 85 -4.51 17.28 1.34
C MET A 85 -3.31 17.73 2.17
N LEU A 86 -2.07 17.51 1.70
CA LEU A 86 -0.88 18.02 2.41
C LEU A 86 -0.86 19.55 2.59
N TYR A 87 -1.38 20.30 1.62
CA TYR A 87 -1.41 21.77 1.70
C TYR A 87 -2.56 22.31 2.54
N THR A 88 -3.69 21.59 2.62
CA THR A 88 -4.90 22.08 3.29
C THR A 88 -5.14 21.43 4.66
N GLU A 89 -4.58 20.26 4.90
CA GLU A 89 -4.73 19.41 6.11
C GLU A 89 -3.36 18.78 6.49
N PRO A 90 -2.36 19.57 6.91
CA PRO A 90 -1.01 19.09 7.22
C PRO A 90 -0.90 18.30 8.53
#